data_AF-A0A8T7FKT8-F1
#
_entry.id   AF-A0A8T7FKT8-F1
#
_cell.length_a   1.000
_cell.length_b   1.000
_cell.length_c   1.000
_cell.angle_alpha   90.00
_cell.angle_beta   90.00
_cell.angle_gamma   90.00
#
_symmetry.space_group_name_H-M   'P 1'
#
loop_
_entity.id
_entity.type
_entity.pdbx_description
1 polymer ?
#
loop_
_entity_poly.entity_id
_entity_poly.type
_entity_poly.pdbx_seq_one_letter_code
_entity_poly.pdbx_strand_id
1 'polypeptide(L)'
;MGDPTSIGDYPEATDNYDLVPSGLIKLIKQGFNMGVDHSGTSIGQPTNFFVGAALNLCPQDVDAEIKNLHRKIKAGTDFFLTQPIYRPDDGPKLIEAYEAKYGKLDKPILAGILPLVSAKHANFLHNEVPGIFIPDEARRRIEAAGENSAKVGVELAVELIQNIKGWASGVYIMPQFHRYDMVSEIIVAVKE
;
A
#
# COMPACT_ATOMS: atom_id res chain seq x y z
N MET A 1 4.12 -10.42 -0.43
CA MET A 1 3.95 -11.47 -1.45
C MET A 1 3.04 -10.86 -2.51
N GLY A 2 3.04 -11.39 -3.72
CA GLY A 2 1.98 -11.05 -4.67
C GLY A 2 0.63 -11.50 -4.11
N ASP A 3 -0.44 -11.21 -4.86
CA ASP A 3 -1.75 -11.75 -4.53
C ASP A 3 -1.71 -13.29 -4.61
N PRO A 4 -2.41 -14.01 -3.72
CA PRO A 4 -2.52 -15.46 -3.80
C PRO A 4 -2.95 -15.88 -5.21
N THR A 5 -2.40 -16.99 -5.72
CA THR A 5 -2.68 -17.44 -7.09
C THR A 5 -4.18 -17.71 -7.31
N SER A 6 -4.91 -18.08 -6.25
CA SER A 6 -6.37 -18.24 -6.24
C SER A 6 -7.17 -16.96 -6.58
N ILE A 7 -6.56 -15.78 -6.52
CA ILE A 7 -7.18 -14.48 -6.80
C ILE A 7 -6.59 -13.83 -8.07
N GLY A 8 -5.53 -14.41 -8.66
CA GLY A 8 -4.90 -13.91 -9.87
C GLY A 8 -5.43 -14.54 -11.17
N ASP A 9 -4.94 -14.05 -12.32
CA ASP A 9 -5.32 -14.54 -13.66
C ASP A 9 -4.91 -16.01 -13.94
N TYR A 10 -4.11 -16.60 -13.05
CA TYR A 10 -3.55 -17.95 -13.19
C TYR A 10 -3.74 -18.77 -11.89
N PRO A 11 -4.96 -19.30 -11.65
CA PRO A 11 -5.29 -20.05 -10.42
C PRO A 11 -4.53 -21.37 -10.25
N GLU A 12 -3.86 -21.87 -11.30
CA GLU A 12 -3.02 -23.07 -11.24
C GLU A 12 -1.53 -22.79 -10.99
N ALA A 13 -1.14 -21.53 -10.78
CA ALA A 13 0.24 -21.20 -10.45
C ALA A 13 0.60 -21.68 -9.03
N THR A 14 1.82 -22.22 -8.88
CA THR A 14 2.35 -22.73 -7.61
C THR A 14 2.82 -21.58 -6.70
N ASP A 15 2.34 -21.57 -5.46
CA ASP A 15 2.77 -20.67 -4.38
C ASP A 15 4.14 -21.05 -3.75
N ASN A 16 5.00 -21.75 -4.49
CA ASN A 16 6.35 -22.07 -4.02
C ASN A 16 7.28 -20.89 -4.33
N TYR A 17 7.60 -20.10 -3.32
CA TYR A 17 8.46 -18.93 -3.45
C TYR A 17 9.88 -19.26 -3.00
N ASP A 18 10.84 -19.22 -3.93
CA ASP A 18 12.27 -19.34 -3.61
C ASP A 18 12.77 -18.14 -2.77
N LEU A 19 12.11 -17.00 -2.88
CA LEU A 19 12.44 -15.77 -2.18
C LEU A 19 11.19 -15.10 -1.59
N VAL A 20 11.24 -14.83 -0.28
CA VAL A 20 10.28 -13.91 0.35
C VAL A 20 10.62 -12.46 -0.02
N PRO A 21 9.68 -11.50 0.07
CA PRO A 21 9.91 -10.12 -0.37
C PRO A 21 11.15 -9.46 0.25
N SER A 22 11.41 -9.68 1.54
CA SER A 22 12.63 -9.20 2.20
C SER A 22 13.91 -9.82 1.64
N GLY A 23 13.85 -11.07 1.16
CA GLY A 23 14.94 -11.75 0.47
C GLY A 23 15.23 -11.11 -0.89
N LEU A 24 14.20 -10.80 -1.68
CA LEU A 24 14.36 -10.09 -2.95
C LEU A 24 14.91 -8.67 -2.74
N ILE A 25 14.40 -7.93 -1.77
CA ILE A 25 14.92 -6.61 -1.39
C ILE A 25 16.40 -6.73 -1.03
N LYS A 26 16.77 -7.72 -0.22
CA LYS A 26 18.17 -7.96 0.18
C LYS A 26 19.05 -8.28 -1.03
N LEU A 27 18.60 -9.16 -1.93
CA LEU A 27 19.33 -9.54 -3.14
C LEU A 27 19.61 -8.32 -4.02
N ILE A 28 18.61 -7.45 -4.21
CA ILE A 28 18.77 -6.24 -5.01
C ILE A 28 19.71 -5.26 -4.31
N LYS A 29 19.42 -4.91 -3.04
CA LYS A 29 20.10 -3.81 -2.33
C LYS A 29 21.52 -4.17 -1.88
N GLN A 30 21.75 -5.43 -1.51
CA GLN A 30 23.01 -5.93 -0.95
C GLN A 30 23.77 -6.86 -1.91
N GLY A 31 23.22 -7.11 -3.11
CA GLY A 31 23.85 -7.89 -4.17
C GLY A 31 23.94 -7.07 -5.45
N PHE A 32 22.84 -6.99 -6.20
CA PHE A 32 22.85 -6.40 -7.55
C PHE A 32 23.32 -4.94 -7.56
N ASN A 33 22.86 -4.13 -6.60
CA ASN A 33 23.30 -2.74 -6.46
C ASN A 33 24.77 -2.62 -6.00
N MET A 34 25.38 -3.71 -5.54
CA MET A 34 26.82 -3.81 -5.26
C MET A 34 27.60 -4.48 -6.40
N GLY A 35 26.95 -4.88 -7.50
CA GLY A 35 27.58 -5.49 -8.66
C GLY A 35 27.86 -6.98 -8.53
N VAL A 36 27.16 -7.69 -7.62
CA VAL A 36 27.31 -9.14 -7.44
C VAL A 36 25.97 -9.88 -7.44
N ASP A 37 25.97 -11.13 -7.89
CA ASP A 37 24.82 -12.02 -7.82
C ASP A 37 24.68 -12.67 -6.43
N HIS A 38 23.71 -13.59 -6.28
CA HIS A 38 23.48 -14.29 -5.02
C HIS A 38 24.66 -15.17 -4.58
N SER A 39 25.49 -15.64 -5.51
CA SER A 39 26.69 -16.45 -5.24
C SER A 39 27.94 -15.59 -4.99
N GLY A 40 27.82 -14.26 -5.08
CA GLY A 40 28.94 -13.33 -4.96
C GLY A 40 29.74 -13.14 -6.26
N THR A 41 29.27 -13.71 -7.37
CA THR A 41 29.89 -13.54 -8.69
C THR A 41 29.59 -12.15 -9.21
N SER A 42 30.58 -11.47 -9.79
CA SER A 42 30.34 -10.17 -10.40
C SER A 42 29.32 -10.28 -11.54
N ILE A 43 28.33 -9.39 -11.54
CA ILE A 43 27.39 -9.22 -12.66
C ILE A 43 27.88 -8.15 -13.65
N GLY A 44 29.13 -7.72 -13.54
CA GLY A 44 29.67 -6.59 -14.28
C GLY A 44 29.32 -5.26 -13.61
N GLN A 45 28.50 -4.44 -14.28
CA GLN A 45 28.12 -3.13 -13.76
C GLN A 45 27.07 -3.27 -12.65
N PRO A 46 27.28 -2.64 -11.47
CA PRO A 46 26.25 -2.58 -10.43
C PRO A 46 24.95 -1.97 -10.95
N THR A 47 23.83 -2.51 -10.50
CA THR A 47 22.52 -1.90 -10.74
C THR A 47 22.32 -0.68 -9.84
N ASN A 48 21.31 0.14 -10.11
CA ASN A 48 20.96 1.27 -9.25
C ASN A 48 19.45 1.30 -8.97
N PHE A 49 18.90 0.15 -8.58
CA PHE A 49 17.47 0.05 -8.29
C PHE A 49 17.10 0.75 -6.98
N PHE A 50 16.01 1.50 -7.02
CA PHE A 50 15.33 2.10 -5.88
C PHE A 50 14.12 1.25 -5.52
N VAL A 51 14.12 0.65 -4.33
CA VAL A 51 13.27 -0.49 -3.99
C VAL A 51 12.17 -0.08 -3.02
N GLY A 52 10.93 -0.12 -3.50
CA GLY A 52 9.74 0.00 -2.68
C GLY A 52 9.26 -1.34 -2.13
N ALA A 53 8.53 -1.33 -1.02
CA ALA A 53 7.88 -2.51 -0.49
C ALA A 53 6.43 -2.24 -0.05
N ALA A 54 5.57 -3.25 -0.17
CA ALA A 54 4.21 -3.16 0.35
C ALA A 54 4.19 -3.10 1.88
N LEU A 55 3.27 -2.33 2.44
CA LEU A 55 3.00 -2.19 3.87
C LEU A 55 1.50 -2.35 4.13
N ASN A 56 1.12 -3.28 5.01
CA ASN A 56 -0.27 -3.40 5.44
C ASN A 56 -0.49 -2.58 6.72
N LEU A 57 -1.39 -1.60 6.68
CA LEU A 57 -1.75 -0.80 7.86
C LEU A 57 -2.86 -1.43 8.72
N CYS A 58 -3.58 -2.42 8.18
CA CYS A 58 -4.66 -3.13 8.85
C CYS A 58 -4.38 -4.64 8.93
N PRO A 59 -3.22 -5.08 9.47
CA PRO A 59 -2.93 -6.49 9.60
C PRO A 59 -3.82 -7.14 10.69
N GLN A 60 -4.16 -8.41 10.50
CA GLN A 60 -4.80 -9.21 11.56
C GLN A 60 -3.87 -9.43 12.76
N ASP A 61 -2.57 -9.58 12.49
CA ASP A 61 -1.50 -9.68 13.49
C ASP A 61 -0.51 -8.51 13.31
N VAL A 62 -0.70 -7.48 14.14
CA VAL A 62 0.12 -6.26 14.16
C VAL A 62 1.58 -6.57 14.48
N ASP A 63 1.83 -7.49 15.41
CA ASP A 63 3.19 -7.84 15.85
C ASP A 63 3.97 -8.57 14.73
N ALA A 64 3.29 -9.42 13.98
CA ALA A 64 3.86 -10.07 12.81
C ALA A 64 4.18 -9.07 11.71
N GLU A 65 3.29 -8.12 11.41
CA GLU A 65 3.54 -7.11 10.39
C GLU A 65 4.66 -6.14 10.79
N ILE A 66 4.75 -5.76 12.07
CA ILE A 66 5.86 -4.95 12.59
C ILE A 66 7.21 -5.69 12.44
N LYS A 67 7.27 -6.99 12.74
CA LYS A 67 8.48 -7.80 12.50
C LYS A 67 8.82 -7.87 11.01
N ASN A 68 7.82 -8.02 10.16
CA ASN A 68 7.97 -8.07 8.70
C ASN A 68 8.50 -6.74 8.14
N LEU A 69 7.89 -5.62 8.56
CA LEU A 69 8.34 -4.26 8.27
C LEU A 69 9.80 -4.07 8.67
N HIS A 70 10.17 -4.43 9.89
CA HIS A 70 11.55 -4.32 10.36
C HIS A 70 12.54 -5.14 9.51
N ARG A 71 12.16 -6.36 9.09
CA ARG A 71 12.97 -7.19 8.18
C ARG A 71 13.15 -6.51 6.82
N LYS A 72 12.10 -5.93 6.25
CA LYS A 72 12.15 -5.20 4.96
C LYS A 72 13.06 -3.97 5.06
N ILE A 73 13.00 -3.22 6.16
CA ILE A 73 13.89 -2.08 6.42
C ILE A 73 15.35 -2.52 6.46
N LYS A 74 15.67 -3.56 7.26
CA LYS A 74 17.02 -4.13 7.35
C LYS A 74 17.55 -4.70 6.03
N ALA A 75 16.66 -5.18 5.17
CA ALA A 75 17.03 -5.63 3.83
C ALA A 75 17.43 -4.48 2.90
N GLY A 76 17.06 -3.23 3.21
CA GLY A 76 17.45 -2.03 2.46
C GLY A 76 16.30 -1.34 1.72
N THR A 77 15.04 -1.57 2.11
CA THR A 77 13.89 -0.87 1.50
C THR A 77 14.08 0.65 1.52
N ASP A 78 13.76 1.31 0.41
CA ASP A 78 13.90 2.74 0.26
C ASP A 78 12.61 3.50 0.61
N PHE A 79 11.43 2.95 0.32
CA PHE A 79 10.12 3.52 0.66
C PHE A 79 9.04 2.43 0.76
N PHE A 80 7.89 2.77 1.33
CA PHE A 80 6.74 1.87 1.45
C PHE A 80 5.53 2.36 0.67
N LEU A 81 4.77 1.42 0.11
CA LEU A 81 3.45 1.62 -0.47
C LEU A 81 2.42 0.91 0.38
N THR A 82 1.39 1.61 0.84
CA THR A 82 0.33 0.97 1.62
C THR A 82 -0.70 0.35 0.70
N GLN A 83 -1.40 -0.70 1.12
CA GLN A 83 -2.68 -1.03 0.47
C GLN A 83 -3.65 0.17 0.54
N PRO A 84 -4.73 0.21 -0.28
CA PRO A 84 -5.74 1.26 -0.17
C PRO A 84 -6.24 1.41 1.26
N ILE A 85 -6.20 2.63 1.78
CA ILE A 85 -6.68 2.95 3.13
C ILE A 85 -7.98 3.74 3.05
N TYR A 86 -8.80 3.63 4.10
CA TYR A 86 -10.06 4.36 4.24
C TYR A 86 -10.24 4.97 5.63
N ARG A 87 -9.25 4.82 6.51
CA ARG A 87 -9.19 5.48 7.83
C ARG A 87 -7.85 6.19 7.98
N PRO A 88 -7.84 7.45 8.42
CA PRO A 88 -6.59 8.19 8.60
C PRO A 88 -5.73 7.65 9.75
N ASP A 89 -6.34 7.01 10.74
CA ASP A 89 -5.68 6.57 11.98
C ASP A 89 -4.89 5.26 11.84
N ASP A 90 -5.02 4.53 10.72
CA ASP A 90 -4.37 3.23 10.55
C ASP A 90 -2.85 3.36 10.43
N GLY A 91 -2.38 4.43 9.79
CA GLY A 91 -0.96 4.76 9.69
C GLY A 91 -0.32 5.02 11.06
N PRO A 92 -0.79 6.03 11.82
CA PRO A 92 -0.23 6.37 13.13
C PRO A 92 -0.19 5.19 14.09
N LYS A 93 -1.26 4.39 14.17
CA LYS A 93 -1.31 3.20 15.05
C LYS A 93 -0.19 2.20 14.74
N LEU A 94 0.04 1.89 13.47
CA LEU A 94 1.10 0.96 13.08
C LEU A 94 2.48 1.57 13.28
N ILE A 95 2.66 2.85 12.93
CA ILE A 95 3.93 3.58 13.07
C ILE A 95 4.33 3.64 14.54
N GLU A 96 3.44 4.09 15.42
CA GLU A 96 3.69 4.17 16.87
C GLU A 96 4.05 2.80 17.46
N ALA A 97 3.32 1.75 17.08
CA ALA A 97 3.60 0.39 17.53
C ALA A 97 4.96 -0.13 17.03
N TYR A 98 5.36 0.19 15.80
CA TYR A 98 6.70 -0.10 15.29
C TYR A 98 7.78 0.68 16.06
N GLU A 99 7.57 1.98 16.26
CA GLU A 99 8.56 2.88 16.86
C GLU A 99 8.81 2.55 18.34
N ALA A 100 7.77 2.11 19.06
CA ALA A 100 7.89 1.62 20.43
C ALA A 100 8.85 0.41 20.57
N LYS A 101 9.07 -0.35 19.49
CA LYS A 101 9.86 -1.59 19.51
C LYS A 101 11.23 -1.46 18.83
N TYR A 102 11.31 -0.69 17.76
CA TYR A 102 12.49 -0.62 16.90
C TYR A 102 13.05 0.80 16.72
N GLY A 103 12.46 1.80 17.38
CA GLY A 103 12.81 3.20 17.19
C GLY A 103 12.20 3.79 15.92
N LYS A 104 12.55 5.04 15.64
CA LYS A 104 11.92 5.87 14.61
C LYS A 104 11.85 5.19 13.23
N LEU A 105 10.71 5.34 12.55
CA LEU A 105 10.53 4.89 11.17
C LEU A 105 10.98 5.99 10.19
N ASP A 106 12.20 5.87 9.66
CA ASP A 106 12.79 6.89 8.79
C ASP A 106 12.57 6.65 7.27
N LYS A 107 11.68 5.74 6.90
CA LYS A 107 11.40 5.42 5.49
C LYS A 107 10.10 6.08 5.04
N PRO A 108 10.09 6.78 3.88
CA PRO A 108 8.88 7.39 3.36
C PRO A 108 7.76 6.35 3.16
N ILE A 109 6.53 6.74 3.50
CA ILE A 109 5.34 5.94 3.23
C ILE A 109 4.47 6.72 2.25
N LEU A 110 4.15 6.10 1.11
CA LEU A 110 3.12 6.60 0.20
C LEU A 110 1.82 5.84 0.46
N ALA A 111 0.79 6.58 0.84
CA ALA A 111 -0.52 5.99 1.10
C ALA A 111 -1.27 5.72 -0.20
N GLY A 112 -1.82 4.50 -0.31
CA GLY A 112 -2.67 4.11 -1.43
C GLY A 112 -4.07 4.70 -1.28
N ILE A 113 -4.53 5.43 -2.29
CA ILE A 113 -5.88 6.01 -2.35
C ILE A 113 -6.63 5.38 -3.51
N LEU A 114 -7.74 4.70 -3.20
CA LEU A 114 -8.62 4.09 -4.18
C LEU A 114 -10.01 4.71 -4.01
N PRO A 115 -10.40 5.68 -4.86
CA PRO A 115 -11.69 6.35 -4.74
C PRO A 115 -12.86 5.39 -4.95
N LEU A 116 -13.86 5.47 -4.07
CA LEU A 116 -15.08 4.68 -4.19
C LEU A 116 -15.95 5.21 -5.34
N VAL A 117 -16.61 4.32 -6.10
CA VAL A 117 -17.41 4.73 -7.27
C VAL A 117 -18.89 4.41 -7.15
N SER A 118 -19.24 3.42 -6.33
CA SER A 118 -20.61 2.96 -6.10
C SER A 118 -20.70 2.11 -4.83
N ALA A 119 -21.90 1.94 -4.29
CA ALA A 119 -22.14 1.06 -3.15
C ALA A 119 -21.72 -0.40 -3.45
N LYS A 120 -22.00 -0.88 -4.66
CA LYS A 120 -21.56 -2.21 -5.11
C LYS A 120 -20.04 -2.34 -5.10
N HIS A 121 -19.33 -1.33 -5.60
CA HIS A 121 -17.87 -1.30 -5.58
C HIS A 121 -17.31 -1.28 -4.15
N ALA A 122 -17.85 -0.41 -3.29
CA ALA A 122 -17.43 -0.34 -1.88
C ALA A 122 -17.67 -1.66 -1.13
N ASN A 123 -18.81 -2.32 -1.33
CA ASN A 123 -19.11 -3.60 -0.70
C ASN A 123 -18.21 -4.73 -1.22
N PHE A 124 -17.92 -4.77 -2.53
CA PHE A 124 -16.96 -5.72 -3.08
C PHE A 124 -15.58 -5.55 -2.46
N LEU A 125 -15.05 -4.32 -2.43
CA LEU A 125 -13.74 -4.05 -1.84
C LEU A 125 -13.68 -4.43 -0.36
N HIS A 126 -14.74 -4.16 0.40
CA HIS A 126 -14.77 -4.47 1.83
C HIS A 126 -14.85 -5.97 2.14
N ASN A 127 -15.61 -6.73 1.35
CA ASN A 127 -15.91 -8.13 1.66
C ASN A 127 -14.98 -9.11 0.92
N GLU A 128 -14.57 -8.77 -0.30
CA GLU A 128 -13.89 -9.70 -1.21
C GLU A 128 -12.40 -9.41 -1.38
N VAL A 129 -11.92 -8.22 -1.00
CA VAL A 129 -10.50 -7.85 -1.15
C VAL A 129 -9.79 -7.90 0.20
N PRO A 130 -8.86 -8.87 0.40
CA PRO A 130 -8.13 -9.01 1.65
C PRO A 130 -7.35 -7.74 2.02
N GLY A 131 -7.44 -7.34 3.28
CA GLY A 131 -6.72 -6.18 3.82
C GLY A 131 -7.40 -4.83 3.57
N ILE A 132 -8.48 -4.78 2.79
CA ILE A 132 -9.29 -3.58 2.63
C ILE A 132 -10.42 -3.53 3.66
N PHE A 133 -10.39 -2.50 4.49
CA PHE A 133 -11.47 -2.19 5.43
C PHE A 133 -12.04 -0.80 5.13
N ILE A 134 -13.32 -0.72 4.79
CA ILE A 134 -14.01 0.54 4.51
C ILE A 134 -14.97 0.83 5.67
N PRO A 135 -14.82 1.96 6.39
CA PRO A 135 -15.71 2.32 7.49
C PRO A 135 -17.18 2.34 7.09
N ASP A 136 -18.05 1.90 8.00
CA ASP A 136 -19.50 1.88 7.79
C ASP A 136 -20.06 3.24 7.40
N GLU A 137 -19.49 4.32 7.96
CA GLU A 137 -19.90 5.68 7.63
C GLU A 137 -19.60 6.03 6.17
N ALA A 138 -18.41 5.68 5.67
CA ALA A 138 -18.05 5.88 4.27
C ALA A 138 -18.96 5.06 3.34
N ARG A 139 -19.25 3.79 3.70
CA ARG A 139 -20.16 2.95 2.93
C ARG A 139 -21.59 3.50 2.91
N ARG A 140 -22.10 3.98 4.05
CA ARG A 140 -23.42 4.61 4.16
C ARG A 140 -23.52 5.90 3.35
N ARG A 141 -22.49 6.76 3.38
CA ARG A 141 -22.43 7.98 2.56
C ARG A 141 -22.49 7.66 1.07
N ILE A 142 -21.76 6.64 0.63
CA ILE A 142 -21.78 6.19 -0.77
C ILE A 142 -23.16 5.62 -1.14
N GLU A 143 -23.75 4.79 -0.29
CA GLU A 143 -25.08 4.21 -0.54
C GLU A 143 -26.17 5.28 -0.64
N ALA A 144 -26.18 6.24 0.29
CA ALA A 144 -27.14 7.35 0.29
C ALA A 144 -27.00 8.28 -0.93
N ALA A 145 -25.82 8.33 -1.55
CA ALA A 145 -25.56 9.18 -2.70
C ALA A 145 -26.16 8.67 -4.01
N GLY A 146 -26.49 7.38 -4.11
CA GLY A 146 -27.08 6.79 -5.31
C GLY A 146 -26.24 7.06 -6.58
N GLU A 147 -26.83 7.70 -7.59
CA GLU A 147 -26.15 8.07 -8.84
C GLU A 147 -24.96 9.02 -8.63
N ASN A 148 -24.95 9.79 -7.52
CA ASN A 148 -23.85 10.69 -7.16
C ASN A 148 -22.72 10.01 -6.36
N SER A 149 -22.73 8.67 -6.25
CA SER A 149 -21.73 7.90 -5.49
C SER A 149 -20.28 8.26 -5.84
N ALA A 150 -19.97 8.45 -7.13
CA ALA A 150 -18.62 8.78 -7.57
C ALA A 150 -18.16 10.13 -7.04
N LYS A 151 -19.05 11.14 -6.99
CA LYS A 151 -18.74 12.46 -6.43
C LYS A 151 -18.44 12.36 -4.94
N VAL A 152 -19.26 11.64 -4.18
CA VAL A 152 -19.01 11.40 -2.75
C VAL A 152 -17.73 10.60 -2.52
N GLY A 153 -17.38 9.70 -3.44
CA GLY A 153 -16.10 8.99 -3.41
C GLY A 153 -14.89 9.90 -3.59
N VAL A 154 -14.98 10.91 -4.45
CA VAL A 154 -13.96 11.98 -4.57
C VAL A 154 -13.86 12.77 -3.26
N GLU A 155 -14.98 13.21 -2.72
CA GLU A 155 -15.03 13.95 -1.45
C GLU A 155 -14.37 13.17 -0.30
N LEU A 156 -14.72 11.90 -0.13
CA LEU A 156 -14.13 11.00 0.86
C LEU A 156 -12.62 10.81 0.66
N ALA A 157 -12.16 10.70 -0.59
CA ALA A 157 -10.73 10.58 -0.90
C ALA A 157 -9.98 11.87 -0.55
N VAL A 158 -10.54 13.04 -0.85
CA VAL A 158 -9.95 14.34 -0.49
C VAL A 158 -9.88 14.50 1.03
N GLU A 159 -10.99 14.22 1.74
CA GLU A 159 -11.04 14.25 3.21
C GLU A 159 -9.95 13.33 3.81
N LEU A 160 -9.81 12.11 3.29
CA LEU A 160 -8.79 11.17 3.75
C LEU A 160 -7.38 11.70 3.51
N ILE A 161 -7.08 12.20 2.31
CA ILE A 161 -5.76 12.74 1.96
C ILE A 161 -5.37 13.88 2.90
N GLN A 162 -6.29 14.80 3.19
CA GLN A 162 -6.03 15.91 4.10
C GLN A 162 -5.71 15.42 5.53
N ASN A 163 -6.40 14.37 6.00
CA ASN A 163 -6.20 13.82 7.34
C ASN A 163 -4.93 12.96 7.48
N ILE A 164 -4.31 12.49 6.40
CA ILE A 164 -3.08 11.67 6.45
C ILE A 164 -1.80 12.46 6.19
N LYS A 165 -1.89 13.75 5.82
CA LYS A 165 -0.72 14.64 5.57
C LYS A 165 0.28 14.67 6.74
N GLY A 166 -0.17 14.39 7.97
CA GLY A 166 0.69 14.39 9.15
C GLY A 166 1.68 13.22 9.26
N TRP A 167 1.44 12.11 8.55
CA TRP A 167 2.28 10.91 8.64
C TRP A 167 2.66 10.30 7.29
N ALA A 168 1.83 10.46 6.26
CA ALA A 168 2.15 9.98 4.92
C ALA A 168 3.08 10.98 4.21
N SER A 169 4.17 10.48 3.62
CA SER A 169 5.12 11.31 2.85
C SER A 169 4.57 11.69 1.46
N GLY A 170 3.50 11.03 1.04
CA GLY A 170 2.81 11.28 -0.21
C GLY A 170 1.68 10.28 -0.40
N VAL A 171 1.00 10.38 -1.54
CA VAL A 171 -0.09 9.47 -1.92
C VAL A 171 0.11 8.96 -3.33
N TYR A 172 -0.42 7.77 -3.61
CA TYR A 172 -0.57 7.27 -4.96
C TYR A 172 -2.02 6.84 -5.19
N ILE A 173 -2.59 7.24 -6.32
CA ILE A 173 -4.02 7.11 -6.57
C ILE A 173 -4.26 6.01 -7.61
N MET A 174 -5.17 5.09 -7.30
CA MET A 174 -5.54 3.95 -8.14
C MET A 174 -6.90 4.22 -8.80
N PRO A 175 -6.94 4.65 -10.07
CA PRO A 175 -8.20 4.86 -10.79
C PRO A 175 -8.88 3.53 -11.07
N GLN A 176 -10.16 3.42 -10.72
CA GLN A 176 -11.00 2.28 -11.07
C GLN A 176 -11.82 2.59 -12.32
N PHE A 177 -12.05 1.58 -13.16
CA PHE A 177 -12.91 1.70 -14.35
C PHE A 177 -12.52 2.83 -15.32
N HIS A 178 -11.22 3.10 -15.46
CA HIS A 178 -10.68 4.20 -16.28
C HIS A 178 -11.20 5.60 -15.89
N ARG A 179 -11.66 5.78 -14.64
CA ARG A 179 -12.13 7.07 -14.10
C ARG A 179 -10.98 8.01 -13.74
N TYR A 180 -10.21 8.40 -14.75
CA TYR A 180 -9.11 9.36 -14.60
C TYR A 180 -9.59 10.78 -14.30
N ASP A 181 -10.85 11.10 -14.64
CA ASP A 181 -11.58 12.31 -14.25
C ASP A 181 -11.55 12.51 -12.73
N MET A 182 -11.90 11.47 -11.98
CA MET A 182 -11.91 11.51 -10.51
C MET A 182 -10.52 11.79 -9.93
N VAL A 183 -9.49 11.20 -10.53
CA VAL A 183 -8.10 11.43 -10.08
C VAL A 183 -7.70 12.88 -10.29
N SER A 184 -8.06 13.47 -11.44
CA SER A 184 -7.80 14.88 -11.71
C SER A 184 -8.49 15.79 -10.70
N GLU A 185 -9.76 15.53 -10.38
CA GLU A 185 -10.52 16.31 -9.38
C GLU A 185 -9.87 16.24 -7.99
N ILE A 186 -9.47 15.03 -7.56
CA ILE A 186 -8.79 14.83 -6.28
C ILE A 186 -7.48 15.63 -6.25
N ILE A 187 -6.64 15.50 -7.29
CA ILE A 187 -5.35 16.20 -7.36
C ILE A 187 -5.54 17.71 -7.26
N VAL A 188 -6.50 18.28 -8.00
CA VAL A 188 -6.80 19.72 -7.94
C VAL A 188 -7.22 20.13 -6.53
N ALA A 189 -8.05 19.34 -5.85
CA ALA A 189 -8.54 19.65 -4.52
C ALA A 189 -7.49 19.53 -3.40
N VAL A 190 -6.45 18.71 -3.57
CA VAL A 190 -5.43 18.47 -2.51
C VAL A 190 -4.09 19.17 -2.73
N LYS A 191 -3.92 19.86 -3.87
CA LYS A 191 -2.67 20.53 -4.24
C LYS A 191 -2.37 21.77 -3.38
N GLU A 192 -3.37 22.27 -2.66
CA GLU A 192 -3.25 23.31 -1.61
C GLU A 192 -2.98 22.69 -0.23
#